data_AF-A0A3N4VFQ2-F1
#
_entry.id   AF-A0A3N4VFQ2-F1
#
_cell.length_a   1.000
_cell.length_b   1.000
_cell.length_c   1.000
_cell.angle_alpha   90.00
_cell.angle_beta   90.00
_cell.angle_gamma   90.00
#
_symmetry.space_group_name_H-M   'P 1'
#
loop_
_entity.id
_entity.type
_entity.pdbx_description
1 polymer ?
#
loop_
_entity_poly.entity_id
_entity_poly.type
_entity_poly.pdbx_seq_one_letter_code
_entity_poly.pdbx_strand_id
1 'polypeptide(L)'
;MSDSLSPGGLSAIKTLAARLNEERRAQLDIIAQLNDRTVTEEIRLANDAWIAKSKSGPAIKQRAAAVRAEIEREAATKRSAIEAIFEVPTSAARSTPRQDGLGGASVFMP
;
A
#
# COMPACT_ATOMS: atom_id res chain seq x y z
N MET A 1 29.56 9.26 5.25
CA MET A 1 29.26 8.33 6.36
C MET A 1 27.78 8.43 6.62
N SER A 2 27.13 7.28 6.56
CA SER A 2 25.68 7.10 6.50
C SER A 2 25.03 7.34 7.85
N ASP A 3 24.09 8.27 7.93
CA ASP A 3 23.11 8.33 9.01
C ASP A 3 21.72 8.49 8.40
N SER A 4 21.24 7.40 7.79
CA SER A 4 19.81 7.22 7.53
C SER A 4 19.20 6.54 8.76
N LEU A 5 19.08 7.30 9.85
CA LEU A 5 18.20 6.93 10.95
C LEU A 5 16.78 7.18 10.47
N SER A 6 16.14 6.15 9.94
CA SER A 6 14.69 6.14 9.79
C SER A 6 14.07 6.38 11.17
N PRO A 7 13.32 7.47 11.41
CA PRO A 7 12.68 7.73 12.70
C PRO A 7 11.40 6.88 12.81
N GLY A 8 11.54 5.57 12.59
CA GLY A 8 10.48 4.59 12.67
C GLY A 8 10.72 3.65 13.84
N GLY A 9 10.01 3.88 14.94
CA GLY A 9 9.58 2.75 15.75
C GLY A 9 10.08 2.64 17.18
N LEU A 10 10.27 3.74 17.91
CA LEU A 10 9.72 3.72 19.28
C LEU A 10 8.22 3.80 19.09
N SER A 11 7.54 2.65 19.11
CA SER A 11 6.11 2.52 18.88
C SER A 11 5.35 3.51 19.75
N ALA A 12 5.00 4.66 19.20
CA ALA A 12 4.23 5.66 19.91
C ALA A 12 2.94 4.98 20.36
N ILE A 13 2.78 4.78 21.68
CA ILE A 13 1.56 4.23 22.24
C ILE A 13 0.47 5.25 21.92
N LYS A 14 -0.43 4.90 21.00
CA LYS A 14 -1.55 5.74 20.61
C LYS A 14 -2.75 5.42 21.48
N THR A 15 -3.32 6.43 22.11
CA THR A 15 -4.57 6.30 22.85
C THR A 15 -5.71 5.98 21.88
N LEU A 16 -6.53 4.99 22.24
CA LEU A 16 -7.77 4.68 21.54
C LEU A 16 -8.95 5.24 22.32
N ALA A 17 -9.65 6.23 21.75
CA ALA A 17 -10.93 6.69 22.27
C ALA A 17 -12.06 5.89 21.60
N ALA A 18 -12.75 5.04 22.38
CA ALA A 18 -13.89 4.26 21.90
C ALA A 18 -15.15 4.62 22.68
N ARG A 19 -16.26 4.85 21.97
CA ARG A 19 -17.58 5.04 22.59
C ARG A 19 -18.25 3.68 22.81
N LEU A 20 -18.71 3.44 24.03
CA LEU A 20 -19.45 2.25 24.42
C LEU A 20 -20.83 2.68 24.92
N ASN A 21 -21.83 1.81 24.76
CA ASN A 21 -23.10 2.00 25.45
C ASN A 21 -22.95 1.55 26.91
N GLU A 22 -23.91 1.97 27.75
CA GLU A 22 -23.89 1.68 29.18
C GLU A 22 -23.84 0.18 29.48
N GLU A 23 -24.64 -0.60 28.75
CA GLU A 23 -24.69 -2.06 28.92
C GLU A 23 -23.33 -2.73 28.67
N ARG A 24 -22.65 -2.40 27.56
CA ARG A 24 -21.30 -2.97 27.29
C ARG A 24 -20.27 -2.49 28.29
N ARG A 25 -20.41 -1.26 28.81
CA ARG A 25 -19.51 -0.75 29.83
C ARG A 25 -19.66 -1.54 31.13
N ALA A 26 -20.89 -1.74 31.60
CA ALA A 26 -21.19 -2.54 32.78
C ALA A 26 -20.69 -3.99 32.66
N GLN A 27 -20.88 -4.62 31.49
CA GLN A 27 -20.35 -5.96 31.22
C GLN A 27 -18.82 -6.01 31.34
N LEU A 28 -18.11 -5.02 30.80
CA LEU A 28 -16.64 -4.94 30.90
C LEU A 28 -16.17 -4.69 32.33
N ASP A 29 -16.88 -3.85 33.10
CA ASP A 29 -16.55 -3.62 34.52
C ASP A 29 -16.64 -4.91 35.34
N ILE A 30 -17.70 -5.71 35.12
CA ILE A 30 -17.87 -7.02 35.78
C ILE A 30 -16.77 -8.00 35.37
N ILE A 31 -16.47 -8.11 34.07
CA ILE A 31 -15.41 -9.02 33.58
C ILE A 31 -14.05 -8.63 34.15
N ALA A 32 -13.74 -7.33 34.18
CA ALA A 32 -12.49 -6.83 34.75
C ALA A 32 -12.38 -7.18 36.23
N GLN A 33 -13.47 -7.01 37.00
CA GLN A 33 -13.53 -7.40 38.40
C GLN A 33 -13.30 -8.91 38.59
N LEU A 34 -13.96 -9.75 37.81
CA LEU A 34 -13.83 -11.21 37.92
C LEU A 34 -12.42 -11.72 37.60
N ASN A 35 -11.67 -10.98 36.79
CA ASN A 35 -10.32 -11.34 36.36
C ASN A 35 -9.21 -10.62 37.15
N ASP A 36 -9.55 -9.84 38.18
CA ASP A 36 -8.62 -8.98 38.93
C ASP A 36 -7.80 -8.05 38.01
N ARG A 37 -8.45 -7.48 36.99
CA ARG A 37 -7.83 -6.59 35.99
C ARG A 37 -8.57 -5.26 35.88
N THR A 38 -7.95 -4.32 35.18
CA THR A 38 -8.62 -3.07 34.81
C THR A 38 -9.40 -3.26 33.51
N VAL A 39 -10.46 -2.48 33.33
CA VAL A 39 -11.22 -2.42 32.07
C VAL A 39 -10.32 -2.10 30.88
N THR A 40 -9.30 -1.26 31.07
CA THR A 40 -8.35 -0.93 30.01
C THR A 40 -7.53 -2.14 29.57
N GLU A 41 -7.08 -2.99 30.51
CA GLU A 41 -6.39 -4.23 30.20
C GLU A 41 -7.30 -5.21 29.44
N GLU A 42 -8.56 -5.37 29.89
CA GLU A 42 -9.53 -6.22 29.20
C GLU A 42 -9.79 -5.76 27.76
N ILE A 43 -9.88 -4.45 27.54
CA ILE A 43 -10.03 -3.88 26.18
C ILE A 43 -8.80 -4.18 25.32
N ARG A 44 -7.57 -4.10 25.88
CA ARG A 44 -6.35 -4.45 25.15
C ARG A 44 -6.36 -5.93 24.74
N LEU A 45 -6.63 -6.83 25.69
CA LEU A 45 -6.70 -8.26 25.44
C LEU A 45 -7.78 -8.64 24.41
N ALA A 46 -8.96 -8.01 24.50
CA ALA A 46 -10.03 -8.23 23.55
C ALA A 46 -9.63 -7.81 22.12
N ASN A 47 -8.91 -6.70 21.97
CA ASN A 47 -8.39 -6.26 20.67
C ASN A 47 -7.34 -7.23 20.13
N ASP A 48 -6.41 -7.70 20.96
CA ASP A 48 -5.38 -8.67 20.55
C ASP A 48 -6.01 -9.99 20.09
N ALA A 49 -6.98 -10.50 20.85
CA ALA A 49 -7.73 -11.69 20.50
C ALA A 49 -8.53 -11.51 19.20
N TRP A 50 -9.17 -10.35 19.01
CA TRP A 50 -9.89 -10.04 17.78
C TRP A 50 -8.97 -9.97 16.56
N ILE A 51 -7.79 -9.34 16.69
CA ILE A 51 -6.80 -9.27 15.62
C ILE A 51 -6.28 -10.67 15.28
N ALA A 52 -5.94 -11.48 16.28
CA ALA A 52 -5.49 -12.86 16.08
C ALA A 52 -6.54 -13.69 15.34
N LYS A 53 -7.81 -13.61 15.77
CA LYS A 53 -8.95 -14.27 15.11
C LYS A 53 -9.18 -13.74 13.69
N SER A 54 -9.02 -12.45 13.46
CA SER A 54 -9.22 -11.84 12.14
C SER A 54 -8.17 -12.32 11.14
N LYS A 55 -6.91 -12.49 11.58
CA LYS A 55 -5.80 -12.97 10.75
C LYS A 55 -5.98 -14.41 10.27
N SER A 56 -6.75 -15.25 10.98
CA SER A 56 -7.01 -16.63 10.54
C SER A 56 -8.11 -16.74 9.49
N GLY A 57 -8.93 -15.69 9.29
CA GLY A 57 -10.06 -15.71 8.35
C GLY A 57 -9.62 -15.73 6.86
N PRO A 58 -10.15 -16.65 6.03
CA PRO A 58 -9.76 -16.76 4.62
C PRO A 58 -10.10 -15.49 3.82
N ALA A 59 -11.24 -14.85 4.11
CA ALA A 59 -11.65 -13.61 3.45
C ALA A 59 -10.69 -12.45 3.71
N ILE A 60 -10.18 -12.30 4.94
CA ILE A 60 -9.19 -11.26 5.27
C ILE A 60 -7.87 -11.55 4.58
N LYS A 61 -7.42 -12.81 4.54
CA LYS A 61 -6.21 -13.20 3.82
C LYS A 61 -6.30 -12.89 2.32
N GLN A 62 -7.43 -13.19 1.69
CA GLN A 62 -7.65 -12.87 0.28
C GLN A 62 -7.62 -11.36 0.01
N ARG A 63 -8.30 -10.57 0.84
CA ARG A 63 -8.26 -9.09 0.76
C ARG A 63 -6.85 -8.56 0.97
N ALA A 64 -6.11 -9.10 1.95
CA ALA A 64 -4.73 -8.72 2.21
C ALA A 64 -3.80 -9.04 1.03
N ALA A 65 -3.98 -10.20 0.38
CA ALA A 65 -3.24 -10.56 -0.82
C ALA A 65 -3.52 -9.61 -2.00
N ALA A 66 -4.79 -9.24 -2.20
CA ALA A 66 -5.17 -8.26 -3.23
C ALA A 66 -4.54 -6.89 -2.98
N VAL A 67 -4.61 -6.39 -1.74
CA VAL A 67 -3.97 -5.12 -1.35
C VAL A 67 -2.45 -5.19 -1.56
N ARG A 68 -1.81 -6.32 -1.23
CA ARG A 68 -0.38 -6.51 -1.47
C ARG A 68 -0.03 -6.46 -2.96
N ALA A 69 -0.82 -7.13 -3.81
CA ALA A 69 -0.60 -7.12 -5.25
C ALA A 69 -0.73 -5.73 -5.84
N GLU A 70 -1.68 -4.93 -5.35
CA GLU A 70 -1.87 -3.54 -5.77
C GLU A 70 -0.66 -2.66 -5.38
N ILE A 71 -0.19 -2.77 -4.13
CA ILE A 71 1.00 -2.05 -3.66
C ILE A 71 2.22 -2.40 -4.53
N GLU A 72 2.41 -3.68 -4.84
CA GLU A 72 3.54 -4.13 -5.66
C GLU A 72 3.44 -3.56 -7.09
N ARG A 73 2.24 -3.56 -7.68
CA ARG A 73 2.02 -2.98 -9.01
C ARG A 73 2.35 -1.49 -9.02
N GLU A 74 1.86 -0.74 -8.03
CA GLU A 74 2.16 0.69 -7.92
C GLU A 74 3.64 0.95 -7.68
N ALA A 75 4.29 0.15 -6.82
CA ALA A 75 5.70 0.28 -6.51
C ALA A 75 6.57 -0.02 -7.74
N ALA A 76 6.22 -1.05 -8.51
CA ALA A 76 6.89 -1.40 -9.77
C ALA A 76 6.79 -0.26 -10.79
N THR A 77 5.60 0.31 -11.00
CA THR A 77 5.41 1.46 -11.91
C THR A 77 6.25 2.65 -11.47
N LYS A 78 6.23 3.00 -10.19
CA LYS A 78 7.01 4.11 -9.63
C LYS A 78 8.52 3.85 -9.79
N ARG A 79 8.97 2.61 -9.56
CA ARG A 79 10.37 2.21 -9.73
C ARG A 79 10.81 2.34 -11.18
N SER A 80 10.05 1.81 -12.14
CA SER A 80 10.38 1.91 -13.57
C SER A 80 10.43 3.37 -14.06
N ALA A 81 9.53 4.23 -13.58
CA ALA A 81 9.56 5.66 -13.92
C ALA A 81 10.82 6.36 -13.41
N ILE A 82 11.30 6.00 -12.21
CA ILE A 82 12.53 6.53 -11.64
C ILE A 82 13.75 5.99 -12.40
N GLU A 83 13.78 4.70 -12.73
CA GLU A 83 14.86 4.08 -13.52
C GLU A 83 15.02 4.80 -14.88
N ALA A 84 13.91 5.11 -15.55
CA ALA A 84 13.90 5.84 -16.82
C ALA A 84 14.50 7.26 -16.74
N ILE A 85 14.55 7.90 -15.55
CA ILE A 85 15.23 9.21 -15.37
C ILE A 85 16.75 9.04 -15.42
N PHE A 86 17.25 7.91 -14.91
CA PHE A 86 18.68 7.61 -14.84
C PHE A 86 19.21 6.90 -16.09
N GLU A 87 18.32 6.30 -16.90
CA GLU A 87 18.68 5.84 -18.23
C GLU A 87 19.00 7.03 -19.14
N VAL A 88 20.30 7.30 -19.33
CA VAL A 88 20.76 8.18 -20.40
C VAL A 88 20.32 7.55 -21.72
N PRO A 89 19.60 8.26 -22.61
CA PRO A 89 19.25 7.70 -23.91
C PRO A 89 20.55 7.48 -24.69
N THR A 90 21.09 6.26 -24.63
CA THR A 90 22.13 5.84 -25.57
C THR A 90 21.44 5.70 -26.92
N SER A 91 21.48 6.80 -27.67
CA SER A 91 21.29 6.89 -29.11
C SER A 91 20.35 5.83 -29.69
N ALA A 92 19.08 6.19 -29.87
CA ALA A 92 18.30 5.62 -30.96
C ALA A 92 18.93 6.06 -32.28
N ALA A 93 20.04 5.40 -32.63
CA ALA A 93 20.63 5.48 -33.94
C ALA A 93 19.69 4.76 -34.92
N ARG A 94 19.08 5.57 -35.80
CA ARG A 94 18.75 5.26 -37.21
C ARG A 94 17.69 4.16 -37.41
N SER A 95 16.55 4.43 -38.04
CA SER A 95 16.49 4.90 -39.42
C SER A 95 15.13 5.49 -39.75
N THR A 96 15.11 6.77 -40.13
CA THR A 96 14.05 7.34 -40.96
C THR A 96 14.20 6.80 -42.38
N PRO A 97 13.15 6.25 -43.02
CA PRO A 97 13.14 6.16 -44.47
C PRO A 97 13.00 7.58 -44.99
N ARG A 98 14.12 8.08 -45.54
CA ARG A 98 14.23 9.35 -46.25
C ARG A 98 13.35 9.26 -47.50
N GLN A 99 12.18 9.88 -47.47
CA GLN A 99 11.31 10.05 -48.63
C GLN A 99 11.75 11.31 -49.39
N ASP A 100 12.91 11.24 -50.05
CA ASP A 100 13.30 12.11 -51.17
C ASP A 100 12.97 11.28 -52.43
N GLY A 101 12.08 11.61 -53.35
CA GLY A 101 11.70 12.91 -53.88
C GLY A 101 12.05 12.91 -55.37
N LEU A 102 11.10 12.65 -56.26
CA LEU A 102 11.16 13.05 -57.67
C LEU A 102 9.75 13.37 -58.16
N GLY A 103 9.48 14.67 -58.27
CA GLY A 103 8.28 15.20 -58.89
C GLY A 103 8.36 15.19 -60.41
N GLY A 104 7.20 15.44 -61.01
CA GLY A 104 7.05 16.02 -62.33
C GLY A 104 6.92 15.02 -63.48
N ALA A 105 5.70 14.83 -63.97
CA ALA A 105 5.25 15.48 -65.20
C ALA A 105 3.84 15.01 -65.57
N SER A 106 3.00 15.97 -65.95
CA SER A 106 1.75 15.79 -66.68
C SER A 106 1.88 14.83 -67.87
N VAL A 107 0.77 14.24 -68.29
CA VAL A 107 0.16 14.42 -69.64
C VAL A 107 -0.89 13.31 -69.88
N PHE A 108 -2.16 13.75 -69.84
CA PHE A 108 -3.23 13.53 -70.82
C PHE A 108 -3.18 12.31 -71.78
N MET A 109 -4.23 11.46 -71.69
CA MET A 109 -5.03 10.70 -72.69
C MET A 109 -4.39 10.11 -73.98
N PRO A 110 -4.95 9.01 -74.54
CA PRO A 110 -6.28 9.01 -75.19
C PRO A 110 -7.26 7.93 -74.71
#